data_AF-A0A4Y9L449-F1
#
_entry.id   AF-A0A4Y9L449-F1
#
_cell.length_a   1.000
_cell.length_b   1.000
_cell.length_c   1.000
_cell.angle_alpha   90.00
_cell.angle_beta   90.00
_cell.angle_gamma   90.00
#
_symmetry.space_group_name_H-M   'P 1'
#
loop_
_entity.id
_entity.type
_entity.pdbx_description
1 polymer ?
#
loop_
_entity_poly.entity_id
_entity_poly.type
_entity_poly.pdbx_seq_one_letter_code
_entity_poly.pdbx_strand_id
1 'polypeptide(L)'
;VCRLLGHMKAKGKKKVEVRLRPEDHNMPILPWIDPENFNPGYMMRNMNLLPKRGDKPEWQHSQDYWTEKDEIPKTDLDDKAFVYG
;
A
#
# COMPACT_ATOMS: atom_id res chain seq x y z
N VAL A 1 12.72 3.26 4.13
CA VAL A 1 13.35 1.93 4.23
C VAL A 1 14.26 1.77 5.45
N CYS A 2 15.20 2.70 5.73
CA CYS A 2 16.15 2.55 6.85
C CYS A 2 15.49 2.31 8.22
N ARG A 3 14.37 3.00 8.53
CA ARG A 3 13.59 2.79 9.76
C ARG A 3 13.10 1.35 9.91
N LEU A 4 12.57 0.76 8.84
CA LEU A 4 12.11 -0.63 8.82
C LEU A 4 13.26 -1.62 9.06
N LEU A 5 14.41 -1.42 8.42
CA LEU A 5 15.57 -2.29 8.62
C LEU A 5 16.10 -2.22 10.06
N GLY A 6 16.13 -1.02 10.65
CA GLY A 6 16.46 -0.81 12.07
C GLY A 6 15.49 -1.54 13.00
N HIS A 7 14.19 -1.45 12.72
CA HIS A 7 13.13 -2.15 13.47
C HIS A 7 13.27 -3.68 13.38
N MET A 8 13.49 -4.21 12.17
CA MET A 8 13.73 -5.64 11.96
C MET A 8 14.94 -6.15 12.74
N LYS A 9 16.04 -5.39 12.72
CA LYS A 9 17.25 -5.71 13.50
C LYS A 9 16.96 -5.74 15.01
N ALA A 10 16.25 -4.75 15.53
CA ALA A 10 15.85 -4.70 16.94
C ALA A 10 14.96 -5.89 17.35
N LYS A 11 14.08 -6.34 16.46
CA LYS A 11 13.22 -7.53 16.66
C LYS A 11 13.93 -8.87 16.39
N GLY A 12 15.17 -8.86 15.89
CA GLY A 12 15.88 -10.08 15.48
C GLY A 12 15.25 -10.78 14.27
N LYS A 13 14.51 -10.05 13.42
CA LYS A 13 13.78 -10.58 12.26
C LYS A 13 14.57 -10.35 10.98
N LYS A 14 14.49 -11.30 10.06
CA LYS A 14 15.24 -11.26 8.78
C LYS A 14 14.33 -11.09 7.58
N LYS A 15 13.02 -11.27 7.77
CA LYS A 15 12.02 -11.14 6.73
C LYS A 15 10.83 -10.33 7.25
N VAL A 16 10.21 -9.56 6.38
CA VAL A 16 8.89 -8.96 6.61
C VAL A 16 8.09 -9.13 5.33
N GLU A 17 6.84 -9.54 5.47
CA GLU A 17 5.86 -9.61 4.39
C GLU A 17 4.69 -8.70 4.75
N VAL A 18 4.12 -8.04 3.74
CA VAL A 18 2.86 -7.31 3.91
C VAL A 18 1.72 -8.28 3.60
N ARG A 19 0.72 -8.35 4.49
CA ARG A 19 -0.49 -9.17 4.33
C ARG A 19 -1.74 -8.36 4.64
N LEU A 20 -2.87 -8.77 4.06
CA LEU A 20 -4.17 -8.21 4.42
C LEU A 20 -4.43 -8.43 5.91
N ARG A 21 -4.93 -7.39 6.58
CA ARG A 21 -5.44 -7.52 7.94
C ARG A 21 -6.75 -8.31 7.91
N PRO A 22 -7.16 -8.99 9.01
CA PRO A 22 -8.42 -9.72 9.05
C PRO A 22 -9.64 -8.86 8.64
N GLU A 23 -9.66 -7.60 9.03
CA GLU A 23 -10.70 -6.64 8.67
C GLU A 23 -10.74 -6.26 7.18
N ASP A 24 -9.65 -6.48 6.44
CA ASP A 24 -9.53 -6.13 5.02
C ASP A 24 -9.95 -7.27 4.08
N HIS A 25 -10.25 -8.46 4.61
CA HIS A 25 -10.47 -9.67 3.79
C HIS A 25 -11.60 -9.55 2.75
N ASN A 26 -12.58 -8.68 2.99
CA ASN A 26 -13.74 -8.46 2.12
C ASN A 26 -13.81 -7.02 1.60
N MET A 27 -12.68 -6.32 1.56
CA MET A 27 -12.63 -4.98 1.02
C MET A 27 -12.99 -4.97 -0.48
N PRO A 28 -13.71 -3.94 -0.96
CA PRO A 28 -13.90 -3.71 -2.38
C PRO A 28 -12.56 -3.70 -3.14
N ILE A 29 -12.55 -4.41 -4.26
CA ILE A 29 -11.41 -4.42 -5.17
C ILE A 29 -11.75 -3.50 -6.35
N LEU A 30 -10.99 -2.42 -6.46
CA LEU A 30 -11.23 -1.32 -7.39
C LEU A 30 -10.23 -1.36 -8.56
N PRO A 31 -10.51 -0.66 -9.68
CA PRO A 31 -9.53 -0.47 -10.75
C PRO A 31 -8.22 0.12 -10.23
N TRP A 32 -7.10 -0.17 -10.90
CA TRP A 32 -5.76 0.22 -10.45
C TRP A 32 -5.62 1.68 -10.03
N ILE A 33 -6.25 2.55 -10.81
CA ILE A 33 -6.19 3.99 -10.68
C ILE A 33 -7.63 4.49 -10.57
N ASP A 34 -7.82 5.49 -9.72
CA ASP A 34 -9.07 6.23 -9.66
C ASP A 34 -9.19 7.17 -10.88
N PRO A 35 -10.20 6.99 -11.76
CA PRO A 35 -10.39 7.85 -12.92
C PRO A 35 -10.81 9.28 -12.55
N GLU A 36 -11.25 9.56 -11.33
CA GLU A 36 -11.46 10.95 -10.88
C GLU A 36 -10.12 11.66 -10.58
N ASN A 37 -9.09 10.89 -10.21
CA ASN A 37 -7.76 11.42 -9.89
C ASN A 37 -6.82 11.44 -11.11
N PHE A 38 -6.88 10.42 -11.98
CA PHE A 38 -5.97 10.29 -13.12
C PHE A 38 -6.60 9.47 -14.27
N ASN A 39 -6.99 10.15 -15.35
CA ASN A 39 -7.77 9.57 -16.46
C ASN A 39 -7.23 9.85 -17.87
N PRO A 40 -5.90 9.82 -18.12
CA PRO A 40 -5.43 9.99 -19.49
C PRO A 40 -5.94 8.83 -20.36
N GLY A 41 -6.46 9.14 -21.54
CA GLY A 41 -7.15 8.17 -22.38
C GLY A 41 -6.30 6.94 -22.75
N TYR A 42 -4.97 7.07 -22.81
CA TYR A 42 -4.09 5.92 -23.06
C TYR A 42 -4.05 4.91 -21.92
N MET A 43 -4.18 5.35 -20.66
CA MET A 43 -4.30 4.46 -19.50
C MET A 43 -5.68 3.82 -19.47
N MET A 44 -6.73 4.62 -19.69
CA MET A 44 -8.11 4.15 -19.62
C MET A 44 -8.39 3.00 -20.60
N ARG A 45 -7.77 3.01 -21.79
CA ARG A 45 -7.90 1.94 -22.79
C ARG A 45 -7.48 0.55 -22.29
N ASN A 46 -6.51 0.49 -21.38
CA ASN A 46 -5.90 -0.77 -20.92
C ASN A 46 -6.06 -0.99 -19.41
N MET A 47 -6.88 -0.18 -18.72
CA MET A 47 -7.01 -0.23 -17.25
C MET A 47 -7.43 -1.60 -16.72
N ASN A 48 -8.26 -2.32 -17.49
CA ASN A 48 -8.72 -3.68 -17.18
C ASN A 48 -7.60 -4.74 -17.23
N LEU A 49 -6.44 -4.43 -17.82
CA LEU A 49 -5.27 -5.31 -17.89
C LEU A 49 -4.29 -5.05 -16.75
N LEU A 50 -4.47 -3.96 -16.00
CA LEU A 50 -3.58 -3.53 -14.93
C LEU A 50 -3.94 -4.20 -13.59
N PRO A 51 -3.03 -4.21 -12.61
CA PRO A 51 -3.32 -4.68 -11.26
C PRO A 51 -4.55 -3.96 -10.66
N LYS A 52 -5.19 -4.54 -9.65
CA LYS A 52 -6.28 -3.88 -8.93
C LYS A 52 -5.79 -3.28 -7.62
N ARG A 53 -6.61 -2.44 -7.00
CA ARG A 53 -6.32 -1.83 -5.69
C ARG A 53 -7.42 -2.15 -4.67
N GLY A 54 -7.10 -2.02 -3.38
CA GLY A 54 -8.11 -1.98 -2.32
C GLY A 54 -8.74 -0.60 -2.19
N ASP A 55 -9.72 -0.48 -1.29
CA ASP A 55 -10.42 0.77 -0.98
C ASP A 55 -9.81 1.56 0.19
N LYS A 56 -8.76 1.04 0.83
CA LYS A 56 -8.00 1.75 1.89
C LYS A 56 -6.68 2.34 1.37
N PRO A 57 -6.20 3.47 1.92
CA PRO A 57 -5.01 4.18 1.43
C PRO A 57 -3.76 3.28 1.29
N GLU A 58 -3.50 2.41 2.26
CA GLU A 58 -2.37 1.48 2.29
C GLU A 58 -2.43 0.39 1.19
N TRP A 59 -3.60 0.19 0.59
CA TRP A 59 -3.83 -0.76 -0.51
C TRP A 59 -4.01 -0.04 -1.86
N GLN A 60 -3.65 1.24 -1.93
CA GLN A 60 -3.76 2.07 -3.11
C GLN A 60 -2.41 2.66 -3.50
N HIS A 61 -2.30 3.03 -4.78
CA HIS A 61 -1.23 3.90 -5.23
C HIS A 61 -1.82 5.28 -5.51
N SER A 62 -1.64 6.22 -4.59
CA SER A 62 -2.35 7.51 -4.61
C SER A 62 -1.73 8.55 -5.54
N GLN A 63 -0.43 8.42 -5.85
CA GLN A 63 0.39 9.45 -6.52
C GLN A 63 0.33 10.83 -5.84
N ASP A 64 -0.17 10.92 -4.59
CA ASP A 64 -0.30 12.15 -3.83
C ASP A 64 0.94 12.38 -2.97
N TYR A 65 1.94 13.02 -3.58
CA TYR A 65 3.19 13.38 -2.89
C TYR A 65 2.95 14.23 -1.63
N TRP A 66 1.96 15.13 -1.64
CA TRP A 66 1.76 16.09 -0.56
C TRP A 66 1.31 15.42 0.72
N THR A 67 0.47 14.40 0.60
CA THR A 67 0.03 13.56 1.71
C THR A 67 1.10 12.51 2.06
N GLU A 68 1.61 11.79 1.06
CA GLU A 68 2.52 10.65 1.26
C GLU A 68 3.86 11.04 1.90
N LYS A 69 4.38 12.25 1.64
CA LYS A 69 5.62 12.73 2.27
C LYS A 69 5.53 12.79 3.80
N ASP A 70 4.32 12.99 4.35
CA ASP A 70 4.10 13.10 5.79
C ASP A 70 3.63 11.77 6.40
N GLU A 71 2.86 10.97 5.66
CA GLU A 71 2.29 9.70 6.15
C GLU A 71 3.28 8.53 6.11
N ILE A 72 4.04 8.36 5.01
CA ILE A 72 4.97 7.23 4.87
C ILE A 72 6.06 7.24 5.95
N PRO A 73 6.66 8.38 6.33
CA PRO A 73 7.60 8.40 7.45
C PRO A 73 6.98 7.98 8.79
N LYS A 74 5.67 8.20 8.96
CA LYS A 74 4.90 7.92 10.19
C LYS A 74 4.29 6.53 10.24
N THR A 75 4.39 5.71 9.18
CA THR A 75 3.83 4.34 9.14
C THR A 75 4.12 3.56 10.41
N ASP A 76 3.10 2.96 11.02
CA ASP A 76 3.29 2.08 12.16
C ASP A 76 3.94 0.77 11.69
N LEU A 77 5.15 0.48 12.17
CA LEU A 77 5.89 -0.73 11.80
C LEU A 77 5.53 -1.92 12.70
N ASP A 78 4.70 -1.72 13.72
CA ASP A 78 4.13 -2.78 14.54
C ASP A 78 2.70 -3.17 14.10
N ASP A 79 2.18 -2.53 13.06
CA ASP A 79 0.89 -2.83 12.46
C ASP A 79 0.79 -4.30 12.01
N LYS A 80 -0.41 -4.89 12.16
CA LYS A 80 -0.71 -6.30 11.84
C LYS A 80 -0.50 -6.65 10.37
N ALA A 81 -0.49 -5.68 9.47
CA ALA A 81 -0.19 -5.89 8.07
C ALA A 81 1.28 -6.34 7.88
N PHE A 82 2.20 -6.00 8.78
CA PHE A 82 3.60 -6.42 8.71
C PHE A 82 3.83 -7.74 9.45
N VAL A 83 3.92 -8.83 8.69
CA VAL A 83 4.22 -10.16 9.23
C VAL A 83 5.73 -10.40 9.22
N TYR A 84 6.32 -10.36 10.41
CA TYR A 84 7.76 -10.52 10.60
C TYR A 84 8.19 -11.98 10.80
N GLY A 85 9.13 -12.44 9.96
CA GLY A 85 9.75 -13.77 9.97
C GLY A 85 11.21 -13.76 10.40
#